data_AF-A0A8T6BNB0-F1
#
_entry.id   AF-A0A8T6BNB0-F1
#
_cell.length_a   1.000
_cell.length_b   1.000
_cell.length_c   1.000
_cell.angle_alpha   90.00
_cell.angle_beta   90.00
_cell.angle_gamma   90.00
#
_symmetry.space_group_name_H-M   'P 1'
#
loop_
_entity.id
_entity.type
_entity.pdbx_description
1 polymer ?
#
loop_
_entity_poly.entity_id
_entity_poly.type
_entity_poly.pdbx_seq_one_letter_code
_entity_poly.pdbx_strand_id
1 'polypeptide(L)'
;RYGIISRQAVIAENIPGGFPSMQTLCRSMEDSGRIMRGRFVEGLGGAQFAERLTIDRLRDLATQAAQTRHYTPVALSANDPANVWGNLLPWPAHPATLVPTRRAGALVVVSGGKLLLYLAQGGKKMLVWQEKEELLAPEVFHALTTALRREPRLRFTLTEVNDLPVRQTPMFTLLREAGFSSSPQGLDWG
;
A
#
# COMPACT_ATOMS: atom_id res chain seq x y z
N ARG A 1 15.32 -2.51 -7.14
CA ARG A 1 13.93 -3.03 -7.06
C ARG A 1 12.85 -2.07 -7.56
N TYR A 2 12.93 -0.76 -7.30
CA TYR A 2 11.80 0.17 -7.59
C TYR A 2 11.77 0.82 -8.99
N GLY A 3 12.75 0.56 -9.85
CA GLY A 3 12.88 1.21 -11.17
C GLY A 3 13.31 2.68 -11.13
N ILE A 4 13.06 3.37 -10.03
CA ILE A 4 13.49 4.75 -9.75
C ILE A 4 14.48 4.75 -8.60
N ILE A 5 15.60 5.46 -8.78
CA ILE A 5 16.58 5.75 -7.74
C ILE A 5 16.26 7.13 -7.17
N SER A 6 16.05 7.20 -5.87
CA SER A 6 15.77 8.43 -5.12
C SER A 6 16.43 8.36 -3.74
N ARG A 7 16.50 9.49 -3.04
CA ARG A 7 17.01 9.51 -1.66
C ARG A 7 16.24 8.57 -0.75
N GLN A 8 14.92 8.56 -0.86
CA GLN A 8 14.06 7.67 -0.05
C GLN A 8 14.28 6.20 -0.38
N ALA A 9 14.44 5.85 -1.66
CA ALA A 9 14.74 4.48 -2.06
C ALA A 9 16.08 3.99 -1.46
N VAL A 10 17.12 4.83 -1.50
CA VAL A 10 18.44 4.48 -0.95
C VAL A 10 18.40 4.29 0.57
N ILE A 11 17.62 5.12 1.28
CA ILE A 11 17.39 4.97 2.73
C ILE A 11 16.60 3.70 3.03
N ALA A 12 15.51 3.45 2.29
CA ALA A 12 14.67 2.27 2.45
C ALA A 12 15.40 0.95 2.16
N GLU A 13 16.42 0.98 1.30
CA GLU A 13 17.33 -0.15 1.04
C GLU A 13 18.48 -0.28 2.03
N ASN A 14 18.69 0.72 2.89
CA ASN A 14 19.86 0.81 3.78
C ASN A 14 21.19 0.67 3.01
N ILE A 15 21.34 1.35 1.86
CA ILE A 15 22.56 1.25 1.05
C ILE A 15 23.74 1.90 1.80
N PRO A 16 24.88 1.20 1.95
CA PRO A 16 26.10 1.76 2.54
C PRO A 16 26.56 3.04 1.83
N GLY A 17 27.00 4.02 2.60
CA GLY A 17 27.41 5.33 2.07
C GLY A 17 26.25 6.24 1.62
N GLY A 18 25.00 5.78 1.74
CA GLY A 18 23.79 6.56 1.58
C GLY A 18 23.63 7.21 0.20
N PHE A 19 22.74 8.21 0.14
CA PHE A 19 22.41 8.89 -1.11
C PHE A 19 23.59 9.59 -1.81
N PRO A 20 24.57 10.21 -1.10
CA PRO A 20 25.71 10.84 -1.77
C PRO A 20 26.52 9.86 -2.62
N SER A 21 26.78 8.65 -2.09
CA SER A 21 27.53 7.62 -2.81
C SER A 21 26.78 7.14 -4.05
N MET A 22 25.46 6.94 -3.91
CA MET A 22 24.59 6.59 -5.04
C MET A 22 24.53 7.71 -6.08
N GLN A 23 24.49 8.96 -5.64
CA GLN A 23 24.41 10.12 -6.53
C GLN A 23 25.64 10.24 -7.44
N THR A 24 26.84 9.94 -6.94
CA THR A 24 28.07 9.93 -7.75
C THR A 24 27.98 8.89 -8.87
N LEU A 25 27.52 7.68 -8.55
CA LEU A 25 27.29 6.63 -9.55
C LEU A 25 26.21 7.03 -10.56
N CYS A 26 25.08 7.55 -10.10
CA CYS A 26 23.99 8.01 -10.96
C CYS A 26 24.44 9.12 -11.92
N ARG A 27 25.31 10.04 -11.51
CA ARG A 27 25.86 11.07 -12.41
C ARG A 27 26.70 10.45 -13.52
N SER A 28 27.62 9.53 -13.19
CA SER A 28 28.40 8.83 -14.21
C SER A 28 27.54 8.02 -15.19
N MET A 29 26.45 7.41 -14.69
CA MET A 29 25.48 6.71 -15.52
C MET A 29 24.62 7.67 -16.37
N GLU A 30 24.33 8.89 -15.87
CA GLU A 30 23.66 9.95 -16.62
C GLU A 30 24.56 10.47 -17.75
N ASP A 31 25.85 10.73 -17.47
CA ASP A 31 26.84 11.21 -18.45
C ASP A 31 27.04 10.20 -19.61
N SER A 32 26.94 8.90 -19.32
CA SER A 32 26.98 7.83 -20.33
C SER A 32 25.63 7.56 -21.00
N GLY A 33 24.58 8.32 -20.66
CA GLY A 33 23.24 8.20 -21.25
C GLY A 33 22.44 6.97 -20.82
N ARG A 34 22.91 6.21 -19.83
CA ARG A 34 22.24 4.98 -19.35
C ARG A 34 20.97 5.27 -18.56
N ILE A 35 20.97 6.37 -17.81
CA ILE A 35 19.82 6.84 -17.03
C ILE A 35 19.55 8.31 -17.30
N MET A 36 18.35 8.77 -16.96
CA MET A 36 17.99 10.18 -17.00
C MET A 36 17.63 10.66 -15.60
N ARG A 37 18.05 11.90 -15.28
CA ARG A 37 17.65 12.60 -14.06
C ARG A 37 16.37 13.39 -14.29
N GLY A 38 15.49 13.42 -13.30
CA GLY A 38 14.25 14.19 -13.36
C GLY A 38 13.42 14.09 -12.08
N ARG A 39 12.17 14.51 -12.18
CA ARG A 39 11.14 14.32 -11.15
C ARG A 39 10.03 13.48 -11.77
N PHE A 40 9.98 12.20 -11.43
CA PHE A 40 9.06 11.25 -12.05
C PHE A 40 7.90 10.90 -11.12
N VAL A 41 8.16 10.81 -9.81
CA VAL A 41 7.16 10.45 -8.79
C VAL A 41 7.14 11.49 -7.69
N GLU A 42 5.94 11.96 -7.33
CA GLU A 42 5.76 12.88 -6.22
C GLU A 42 6.10 12.22 -4.87
N GLY A 43 6.57 13.00 -3.90
CA GLY A 43 6.91 12.49 -2.56
C GLY A 43 8.28 11.82 -2.43
N LEU A 44 8.97 11.47 -3.52
CA LEU A 44 10.30 10.83 -3.49
C LEU A 44 11.50 11.81 -3.49
N GLY A 45 11.24 13.09 -3.25
CA GLY A 45 12.26 14.15 -3.27
C GLY A 45 12.65 14.61 -4.67
N GLY A 46 13.52 15.63 -4.74
CA GLY A 46 13.80 16.37 -5.98
C GLY A 46 14.72 15.67 -6.98
N ALA A 47 15.75 14.96 -6.52
CA ALA A 47 16.67 14.25 -7.39
C ALA A 47 16.24 12.79 -7.54
N GLN A 48 15.79 12.43 -8.75
CA GLN A 48 15.43 11.05 -9.11
C GLN A 48 16.11 10.67 -10.40
N PHE A 49 16.44 9.38 -10.52
CA PHE A 49 17.08 8.82 -11.69
C PHE A 49 16.39 7.52 -12.11
N ALA A 50 16.23 7.32 -13.41
CA ALA A 50 15.65 6.10 -13.95
C ALA A 50 16.14 5.85 -15.37
N GLU A 51 16.10 4.60 -15.80
CA GLU A 51 16.30 4.26 -17.21
C GLU A 51 15.17 4.83 -18.08
N ARG A 52 15.46 5.11 -19.35
CA ARG A 52 14.47 5.64 -20.31
C ARG A 52 13.23 4.78 -20.40
N LEU A 53 13.41 3.46 -20.50
CA LEU A 53 12.30 2.51 -20.57
C LEU A 53 11.39 2.57 -19.33
N THR A 54 11.95 2.80 -18.14
CA THR A 54 11.15 2.98 -16.92
C THR A 54 10.34 4.26 -16.99
N ILE A 55 10.91 5.36 -17.49
CA ILE A 55 10.22 6.65 -17.64
C ILE A 55 9.08 6.53 -18.64
N ASP A 56 9.30 5.85 -19.76
CA ASP A 56 8.28 5.63 -20.77
C ASP A 56 7.14 4.75 -20.21
N ARG A 57 7.45 3.68 -19.47
CA ARG A 57 6.45 2.89 -18.75
C ARG A 57 5.63 3.71 -17.74
N LEU A 58 6.26 4.65 -17.02
CA LEU A 58 5.53 5.53 -16.10
C LEU A 58 4.56 6.46 -16.84
N ARG A 59 4.94 6.96 -18.02
CA ARG A 59 4.05 7.76 -18.88
C ARG A 59 2.87 6.93 -19.37
N ASP A 60 3.12 5.72 -19.84
CA ASP A 60 2.06 4.81 -20.28
C ASP A 60 1.08 4.50 -19.15
N LEU A 61 1.59 4.23 -17.95
CA LEU A 61 0.75 4.01 -16.76
C LEU A 61 -0.06 5.25 -16.38
N ALA A 62 0.52 6.45 -16.49
CA ALA A 62 -0.20 7.71 -16.24
C ALA A 62 -1.33 7.93 -17.25
N THR A 63 -1.09 7.64 -18.53
CA THR A 63 -2.12 7.70 -19.58
C THR A 63 -3.22 6.66 -19.34
N GLN A 64 -2.87 5.44 -18.96
CA GLN A 64 -3.85 4.38 -18.66
C GLN A 64 -4.66 4.65 -17.40
N ALA A 65 -4.06 5.24 -16.36
CA ALA A 65 -4.78 5.63 -15.15
C ALA A 65 -5.88 6.66 -15.44
N ALA A 66 -5.68 7.54 -16.42
CA ALA A 66 -6.69 8.49 -16.88
C ALA A 66 -7.85 7.82 -17.66
N GLN A 67 -7.68 6.58 -18.12
CA GLN A 67 -8.67 5.83 -18.92
C GLN A 67 -9.54 4.87 -18.06
N THR A 68 -9.64 5.12 -16.75
CA THR A 68 -10.56 4.42 -15.83
C THR A 68 -10.41 2.89 -15.82
N ARG A 69 -9.17 2.40 -15.89
CA ARG A 69 -8.90 0.96 -15.85
C ARG A 69 -9.25 0.36 -14.48
N HIS A 70 -9.97 -0.76 -14.48
CA HIS A 70 -10.19 -1.55 -13.26
C HIS A 70 -8.92 -2.34 -12.93
N TYR A 71 -8.31 -2.02 -11.79
CA TYR A 71 -7.17 -2.75 -11.25
C TYR A 71 -7.67 -3.79 -10.24
N THR A 72 -7.12 -5.00 -10.31
CA THR A 72 -7.41 -6.06 -9.34
C THR A 72 -6.78 -5.72 -7.98
N PRO A 73 -7.56 -5.65 -6.88
CA PRO A 73 -7.01 -5.44 -5.55
C PRO A 73 -6.11 -6.60 -5.12
N VAL A 74 -5.01 -6.28 -4.44
CA VAL A 74 -4.06 -7.27 -3.91
C VAL A 74 -3.79 -6.97 -2.45
N ALA A 75 -3.89 -8.00 -1.61
CA ALA A 75 -3.51 -7.94 -0.21
C ALA A 75 -2.06 -8.38 -0.02
N LEU A 76 -1.30 -7.58 0.74
CA LEU A 76 0.11 -7.81 1.05
C LEU A 76 0.32 -7.74 2.56
N SER A 77 1.39 -8.38 3.06
CA SER A 77 1.91 -8.03 4.38
C SER A 77 2.31 -6.55 4.39
N ALA A 78 2.07 -5.84 5.49
CA ALA A 78 2.60 -4.49 5.67
C ALA A 78 4.13 -4.45 5.54
N ASN A 79 4.82 -5.56 5.87
CA ASN A 79 6.27 -5.73 5.75
C ASN A 79 6.74 -6.21 4.36
N ASP A 80 5.81 -6.50 3.44
CA ASP A 80 6.17 -6.99 2.11
C ASP A 80 7.02 -5.94 1.36
N PRO A 81 8.11 -6.32 0.68
CA PRO A 81 8.91 -5.39 -0.13
C PRO A 81 8.12 -4.67 -1.23
N ALA A 82 7.02 -5.23 -1.71
CA ALA A 82 6.12 -4.61 -2.68
C ALA A 82 5.21 -3.54 -2.05
N ASN A 83 5.03 -3.54 -0.72
CA ASN A 83 4.35 -2.45 -0.04
C ASN A 83 5.28 -1.24 0.10
N VAL A 84 5.00 -0.20 -0.68
CA VAL A 84 5.75 1.07 -0.67
C VAL A 84 5.35 2.00 0.49
N TRP A 85 4.15 1.82 1.06
CA TRP A 85 3.59 2.69 2.09
C TRP A 85 4.21 2.43 3.46
N GLY A 86 4.50 3.51 4.20
CA GLY A 86 5.20 3.45 5.48
C GLY A 86 6.69 3.14 5.36
N ASN A 87 7.25 3.25 4.16
CA ASN A 87 8.66 2.99 3.89
C ASN A 87 9.20 3.96 2.84
N LEU A 88 8.83 3.75 1.58
CA LEU A 88 9.25 4.59 0.46
C LEU A 88 8.35 5.83 0.34
N LEU A 89 7.05 5.65 0.60
CA LEU A 89 6.04 6.70 0.67
C LEU A 89 5.49 6.81 2.10
N PRO A 90 5.13 8.01 2.56
CA PRO A 90 4.44 8.18 3.84
C PRO A 90 3.06 7.50 3.78
N TRP A 91 2.56 6.99 4.89
CA TRP A 91 1.17 6.51 4.93
C TRP A 91 0.21 7.62 4.48
N PRO A 92 -0.80 7.31 3.66
CA PRO A 92 -1.80 8.29 3.27
C PRO A 92 -2.51 8.84 4.51
N ALA A 93 -2.82 10.14 4.49
CA ALA A 93 -3.56 10.78 5.58
C ALA A 93 -4.89 10.07 5.80
N HIS A 94 -5.29 9.95 7.07
CA HIS A 94 -6.55 9.35 7.47
C HIS A 94 -7.07 10.07 8.72
N PRO A 95 -8.38 10.38 8.83
CA PRO A 95 -8.92 11.12 9.97
C PRO A 95 -8.98 10.31 11.27
N ALA A 96 -8.95 8.98 11.17
CA ALA A 96 -8.91 8.09 12.33
C ALA A 96 -7.59 8.20 13.11
N THR A 97 -7.65 7.92 14.40
CA THR A 97 -6.56 7.93 15.38
C THR A 97 -5.60 6.76 15.23
N LEU A 98 -6.04 5.63 14.66
CA LEU A 98 -5.15 4.50 14.37
C LEU A 98 -4.09 4.91 13.35
N VAL A 99 -2.82 4.84 13.76
CA VAL A 99 -1.67 5.09 12.88
C VAL A 99 -1.17 3.77 12.29
N PRO A 100 -1.11 3.61 10.96
CA PRO A 100 -0.57 2.41 10.33
C PRO A 100 0.92 2.20 10.65
N THR A 101 1.33 0.94 10.79
CA THR A 101 2.73 0.57 11.03
C THR A 101 3.11 -0.66 10.22
N ARG A 102 4.39 -0.77 9.84
CA ARG A 102 4.94 -1.97 9.20
C ARG A 102 5.30 -2.99 10.30
N ARG A 103 4.29 -3.74 10.76
CA ARG A 103 4.45 -4.81 11.76
C ARG A 103 4.07 -6.17 11.17
N ALA A 104 4.73 -7.21 11.66
CA ALA A 104 4.40 -8.58 11.28
C ALA A 104 2.94 -8.89 11.67
N GLY A 105 2.18 -9.52 10.76
CA GLY A 105 0.76 -9.78 10.94
C GLY A 105 -0.18 -8.61 10.63
N ALA A 106 0.33 -7.43 10.30
CA ALA A 106 -0.48 -6.38 9.67
C ALA A 106 -0.57 -6.61 8.16
N LEU A 107 -1.73 -6.31 7.58
CA LEU A 107 -2.01 -6.46 6.15
C LEU A 107 -2.41 -5.12 5.54
N VAL A 108 -2.12 -4.94 4.25
CA VAL A 108 -2.61 -3.84 3.44
C VAL A 108 -3.31 -4.38 2.21
N VAL A 109 -4.33 -3.68 1.71
CA VAL A 109 -4.89 -3.94 0.38
C VAL A 109 -4.64 -2.74 -0.51
N VAL A 110 -4.06 -2.99 -1.67
CA VAL A 110 -3.73 -1.96 -2.67
C VAL A 110 -4.42 -2.27 -3.99
N SER A 111 -4.83 -1.23 -4.71
CA SER A 111 -5.32 -1.35 -6.10
C SER A 111 -4.94 -0.12 -6.90
N GLY A 112 -4.41 -0.30 -8.12
CA GLY A 112 -4.00 0.81 -8.98
C GLY A 112 -2.99 1.78 -8.33
N GLY A 113 -2.15 1.29 -7.42
CA GLY A 113 -1.21 2.11 -6.65
C GLY A 113 -1.81 2.85 -5.45
N LYS A 114 -3.13 2.79 -5.24
CA LYS A 114 -3.81 3.38 -4.07
C LYS A 114 -3.85 2.38 -2.92
N LEU A 115 -3.57 2.84 -1.69
CA LEU A 115 -3.84 2.08 -0.46
C LEU A 115 -5.32 2.21 -0.14
N LEU A 116 -6.02 1.08 -0.04
CA LEU A 116 -7.47 1.05 0.19
C LEU A 116 -7.82 0.55 1.60
N LEU A 117 -7.00 -0.35 2.15
CA LEU A 117 -7.26 -0.97 3.44
C LEU A 117 -5.96 -1.20 4.19
N TYR A 118 -5.97 -1.01 5.51
CA TYR A 118 -4.93 -1.46 6.43
C TYR A 118 -5.59 -2.24 7.58
N LEU A 119 -5.19 -3.48 7.78
CA LEU A 119 -5.57 -4.29 8.95
C LEU A 119 -4.41 -4.30 9.93
N ALA A 120 -4.64 -3.79 11.13
CA ALA A 120 -3.61 -3.75 12.17
C ALA A 120 -3.20 -5.16 12.62
N GLN A 121 -1.98 -5.27 13.15
CA GLN A 121 -1.50 -6.51 13.78
C GLN A 121 -2.51 -7.03 14.80
N GLY A 122 -2.83 -8.32 14.73
CA GLY A 122 -3.83 -8.97 15.59
C GLY A 122 -5.29 -8.74 15.16
N GLY A 123 -5.53 -8.03 14.05
CA GLY A 123 -6.81 -7.97 13.35
C GLY A 123 -7.95 -7.20 14.02
N LYS A 124 -7.71 -6.64 15.22
CA LYS A 124 -8.76 -5.95 16.01
C LYS A 124 -9.25 -4.64 15.39
N LYS A 125 -8.39 -3.93 14.69
CA LYS A 125 -8.70 -2.61 14.11
C LYS A 125 -8.29 -2.55 12.64
N MET A 126 -9.10 -1.85 11.86
CA MET A 126 -8.90 -1.66 10.43
C MET A 126 -9.08 -0.19 10.03
N LEU A 127 -8.28 0.25 9.07
CA LEU A 127 -8.53 1.49 8.33
C LEU A 127 -8.99 1.16 6.92
N VAL A 128 -9.92 1.97 6.43
CA VAL A 128 -10.44 1.91 5.06
C VAL A 128 -10.41 3.31 4.49
N TRP A 129 -9.61 3.51 3.45
CA TRP A 129 -9.58 4.74 2.67
C TRP A 129 -10.63 4.66 1.58
N GLN A 130 -11.68 5.47 1.70
CA GLN A 130 -12.74 5.60 0.71
C GLN A 130 -13.12 7.07 0.54
N GLU A 131 -13.66 7.40 -0.63
CA GLU A 131 -14.28 8.71 -0.86
C GLU A 131 -15.66 8.75 -0.17
N LYS A 132 -16.12 9.93 0.24
CA LYS A 132 -17.25 10.09 1.19
C LYS A 132 -18.58 9.46 0.73
N GLU A 133 -18.72 9.15 -0.55
CA GLU A 133 -19.99 8.74 -1.16
C GLU A 133 -19.92 7.38 -1.87
N GLU A 134 -18.75 6.74 -1.94
CA GLU A 134 -18.56 5.49 -2.67
C GLU A 134 -18.00 4.41 -1.75
N LEU A 135 -18.74 3.32 -1.57
CA LEU A 135 -18.25 2.15 -0.86
C LEU A 135 -17.15 1.48 -1.69
N LEU A 136 -16.15 0.93 -1.00
CA LEU A 136 -15.16 0.10 -1.68
C LEU A 136 -15.80 -1.12 -2.31
N ALA A 137 -15.30 -1.46 -3.50
CA ALA A 137 -15.74 -2.63 -4.23
C ALA A 137 -15.50 -3.94 -3.42
N PRO A 138 -16.41 -4.93 -3.48
CA PRO A 138 -16.30 -6.18 -2.72
C PRO A 138 -14.96 -6.91 -2.90
N GLU A 139 -14.33 -6.78 -4.07
CA GLU A 139 -13.03 -7.37 -4.42
C GLU A 139 -11.91 -6.94 -3.46
N VAL A 140 -12.01 -5.74 -2.86
CA VAL A 140 -11.03 -5.28 -1.86
C VAL A 140 -11.07 -6.18 -0.62
N PHE A 141 -12.26 -6.51 -0.14
CA PHE A 141 -12.44 -7.37 1.02
C PHE A 141 -12.13 -8.84 0.68
N HIS A 142 -12.45 -9.28 -0.54
CA HIS A 142 -12.04 -10.60 -1.03
C HIS A 142 -10.51 -10.75 -1.12
N ALA A 143 -9.79 -9.71 -1.53
CA ALA A 143 -8.33 -9.73 -1.52
C ALA A 143 -7.78 -9.90 -0.11
N LEU A 144 -8.34 -9.17 0.87
CA LEU A 144 -8.01 -9.33 2.29
C LEU A 144 -8.26 -10.76 2.76
N THR A 145 -9.46 -11.31 2.56
CA THR A 145 -9.78 -12.66 3.05
C THR A 145 -9.00 -13.75 2.33
N THR A 146 -8.63 -13.54 1.05
CA THR A 146 -7.71 -14.42 0.33
C THR A 146 -6.33 -14.48 0.98
N ALA A 147 -5.78 -13.34 1.42
CA ALA A 147 -4.53 -13.33 2.17
C ALA A 147 -4.68 -13.99 3.54
N LEU A 148 -5.76 -13.70 4.27
CA LEU A 148 -6.01 -14.28 5.59
C LEU A 148 -6.21 -15.80 5.55
N ARG A 149 -6.81 -16.37 4.49
CA ARG A 149 -6.99 -17.82 4.30
C ARG A 149 -5.67 -18.57 4.17
N ARG A 150 -4.58 -17.90 3.77
CA ARG A 150 -3.23 -18.48 3.74
C ARG A 150 -2.67 -18.73 5.13
N GLU A 151 -3.28 -18.16 6.17
CA GLU A 151 -2.93 -18.31 7.58
C GLU A 151 -4.06 -19.04 8.34
N PRO A 152 -4.26 -20.36 8.13
CA PRO A 152 -5.44 -21.08 8.59
C PRO A 152 -5.58 -21.16 10.12
N ARG A 153 -4.52 -20.86 10.88
CA ARG A 153 -4.53 -20.82 12.36
C ARG A 153 -4.78 -19.43 12.94
N LEU A 154 -4.78 -18.39 12.11
CA LEU A 154 -5.02 -17.03 12.56
C LEU A 154 -6.47 -16.88 13.01
N ARG A 155 -6.67 -16.38 14.24
CA ARG A 155 -7.98 -16.11 14.84
C ARG A 155 -7.99 -14.72 15.44
N PHE A 156 -9.04 -13.95 15.16
CA PHE A 156 -9.24 -12.64 15.77
C PHE A 156 -10.69 -12.17 15.62
N THR A 157 -11.06 -11.17 16.41
CA THR A 157 -12.30 -10.41 16.24
C THR A 157 -11.95 -9.00 15.82
N LEU A 158 -12.41 -8.59 14.64
CA LEU A 158 -12.38 -7.21 14.19
C LEU A 158 -13.47 -6.44 14.94
N THR A 159 -13.06 -5.45 15.74
CA THR A 159 -13.97 -4.67 16.58
C THR A 159 -14.22 -3.28 16.00
N GLU A 160 -13.23 -2.68 15.35
CA GLU A 160 -13.29 -1.29 14.88
C GLU A 160 -12.83 -1.12 13.43
N VAL A 161 -13.54 -0.28 12.69
CA VAL A 161 -13.15 0.22 11.36
C VAL A 161 -13.25 1.74 11.40
N ASN A 162 -12.16 2.44 11.05
CA ASN A 162 -12.11 3.91 11.04
C ASN A 162 -12.58 4.55 12.36
N ASP A 163 -12.13 4.01 13.50
CA ASP A 163 -12.50 4.39 14.88
C ASP A 163 -13.98 4.19 15.26
N LEU A 164 -14.78 3.57 14.41
CA LEU A 164 -16.16 3.21 14.71
C LEU A 164 -16.28 1.71 14.97
N PRO A 165 -17.15 1.26 15.90
CA PRO A 165 -17.48 -0.15 16.04
C PRO A 165 -17.89 -0.74 14.69
N VAL A 166 -17.29 -1.86 14.27
CA VAL A 166 -17.49 -2.43 12.92
C VAL A 166 -18.97 -2.67 12.59
N ARG A 167 -19.79 -2.96 13.61
CA ARG A 167 -21.25 -3.16 13.50
C ARG A 167 -22.01 -1.91 13.06
N GLN A 168 -21.44 -0.74 13.27
CA GLN A 168 -22.02 0.55 12.96
C GLN A 168 -21.48 1.12 11.63
N THR A 169 -20.65 0.37 10.91
CA THR A 169 -20.07 0.83 9.65
C THR A 169 -20.72 0.12 8.45
N PRO A 170 -20.76 0.76 7.27
CA PRO A 170 -21.23 0.14 6.03
C PRO A 170 -20.44 -1.13 5.65
N MET A 171 -19.23 -1.29 6.16
CA MET A 171 -18.33 -2.41 5.87
C MET A 171 -18.78 -3.71 6.56
N PHE A 172 -19.67 -3.65 7.55
CA PHE A 172 -20.12 -4.83 8.29
C PHE A 172 -20.66 -5.92 7.36
N THR A 173 -21.56 -5.56 6.45
CA THR A 173 -22.17 -6.50 5.50
C THR A 173 -21.15 -7.02 4.49
N LEU A 174 -20.32 -6.14 3.93
CA LEU A 174 -19.30 -6.49 2.94
C LEU A 174 -18.26 -7.47 3.51
N LEU A 175 -17.82 -7.25 4.75
CA LEU A 175 -16.88 -8.15 5.42
C LEU A 175 -17.51 -9.51 5.72
N ARG A 176 -18.80 -9.55 6.09
CA ARG A 176 -19.52 -10.82 6.27
C ARG A 176 -19.62 -11.62 4.98
N GLU A 177 -20.00 -10.96 3.90
CA GLU A 177 -20.08 -11.57 2.56
C GLU A 177 -18.70 -12.07 2.10
N ALA A 178 -17.62 -11.35 2.44
CA ALA A 178 -16.25 -11.78 2.12
C ALA A 178 -15.77 -12.99 2.96
N GLY A 179 -16.46 -13.33 4.05
CA GLY A 179 -16.22 -14.55 4.84
C GLY A 179 -16.04 -14.37 6.35
N PHE A 180 -16.23 -13.17 6.92
CA PHE A 180 -16.23 -12.98 8.37
C PHE A 180 -17.55 -13.46 9.01
N SER A 181 -17.50 -13.99 10.23
CA SER A 181 -18.70 -14.38 10.98
C SER A 181 -19.08 -13.30 12.01
N SER A 182 -20.37 -13.20 12.34
CA SER A 182 -20.86 -12.20 13.30
C SER A 182 -20.69 -12.70 14.74
N SER A 183 -20.09 -11.87 15.62
CA SER A 183 -19.95 -12.16 17.05
C SER A 183 -20.33 -10.95 17.91
N PRO A 184 -20.79 -11.09 19.17
CA PRO A 184 -21.25 -9.95 19.97
C PRO A 184 -20.28 -8.76 20.02
N GLN A 185 -18.97 -9.03 19.97
CA GLN A 185 -17.91 -8.02 20.02
C GLN A 185 -17.55 -7.41 18.66
N GLY A 186 -17.98 -8.00 17.54
CA GLY A 186 -17.68 -7.50 16.20
C GLY A 186 -17.83 -8.56 15.11
N LEU A 187 -16.76 -8.75 14.34
CA LEU A 187 -16.66 -9.74 13.27
C LEU A 187 -15.48 -10.69 13.50
N ASP A 188 -15.75 -11.99 13.60
CA ASP A 188 -14.73 -13.01 13.83
C ASP A 188 -14.13 -13.50 12.50
N TRP A 189 -12.83 -13.78 12.54
CA TRP A 189 -12.09 -14.46 11.49
C TRP A 189 -11.53 -15.80 11.99
N GLY A 190 -11.85 -16.85 11.23
CA GLY A 190 -11.33 -18.22 11.37
C GLY A 190 -12.13 -19.13 12.29
#